data_AF-A0A2J5NK96-F1
#
_entry.id   AF-A0A2J5NK96-F1
#
_cell.length_a   1.000
_cell.length_b   1.000
_cell.length_c   1.000
_cell.angle_alpha   90.00
_cell.angle_beta   90.00
_cell.angle_gamma   90.00
#
_symmetry.space_group_name_H-M   'P 1'
#
loop_
_entity.id
_entity.type
_entity.pdbx_description
1 polymer ?
#
loop_
_entity_poly.entity_id
_entity_poly.type
_entity_poly.pdbx_seq_one_letter_code
_entity_poly.pdbx_strand_id
1 'polypeptide(L)'
;MMQTSPEGIALIKGFEGCRLTAYPDPGTGGAPWTIGYGWTLPVDGKPVKPGMTIDQATADRLLKTGLVSYENDVLKIVKVKLTQGQFDALVSFAYNVGSRALSTSTLLK
;
A
#
# COMPACT_ATOMS: atom_id res chain seq x y z
N MET A 1 15.74 -4.36 -10.64
CA MET A 1 14.90 -3.17 -10.38
C MET A 1 14.79 -2.99 -8.88
N MET A 2 14.62 -1.77 -8.38
CA MET A 2 14.45 -1.55 -6.93
C MET A 2 13.11 -2.13 -6.46
N GLN A 3 13.09 -2.65 -5.25
CA GLN A 3 11.91 -3.14 -4.54
C GLN A 3 11.96 -2.59 -3.12
N THR A 4 10.81 -2.49 -2.47
CA THR A 4 10.71 -1.99 -1.11
C THR A 4 11.47 -2.92 -0.18
N SER A 5 12.37 -2.37 0.63
CA SER A 5 13.16 -3.15 1.58
C SER A 5 12.29 -3.73 2.71
N PRO A 6 12.78 -4.71 3.47
CA PRO A 6 12.13 -5.16 4.70
C PRO A 6 11.85 -4.02 5.69
N GLU A 7 12.77 -3.06 5.80
CA GLU A 7 12.65 -1.88 6.65
C GLU A 7 11.55 -0.94 6.13
N GLY A 8 11.49 -0.73 4.81
CA GLY A 8 10.43 0.03 4.16
C GLY A 8 9.05 -0.61 4.35
N ILE A 9 8.95 -1.93 4.23
CA ILE A 9 7.71 -2.67 4.51
C ILE A 9 7.33 -2.50 5.98
N ALA A 10 8.27 -2.62 6.91
CA ALA A 10 8.01 -2.42 8.34
C ALA A 10 7.51 -1.00 8.64
N LEU A 11 8.10 0.01 7.99
CA LEU A 11 7.67 1.40 8.09
C LEU A 11 6.21 1.58 7.63
N ILE A 12 5.87 1.06 6.45
CA ILE A 12 4.51 1.12 5.88
C ILE A 12 3.51 0.44 6.81
N LYS A 13 3.84 -0.77 7.30
CA LYS A 13 3.00 -1.48 8.27
C LYS A 13 2.74 -0.66 9.54
N GLY A 14 3.75 0.07 10.00
CA GLY A 14 3.66 0.92 11.19
C GLY A 14 2.71 2.12 11.01
N PHE A 15 2.68 2.72 9.82
CA PHE A 15 1.78 3.84 9.53
C PHE A 15 0.35 3.40 9.23
N GLU A 16 0.18 2.35 8.43
CA GLU A 16 -1.14 1.92 7.96
C GLU A 16 -1.92 1.14 9.03
N GLY A 17 -1.22 0.37 9.87
CA GLY A 17 -1.83 -0.56 10.81
C GLY A 17 -2.50 -1.75 10.11
N CYS A 18 -2.75 -2.83 10.87
CA CYS A 18 -3.34 -4.06 10.33
C CYS A 18 -4.71 -4.33 10.94
N ARG A 19 -5.71 -4.61 10.09
CA ARG A 19 -7.04 -5.08 10.52
C ARG A 19 -7.37 -6.41 9.85
N LEU A 20 -7.34 -7.48 10.62
CA LEU A 20 -7.58 -8.85 10.13
C LEU A 20 -9.06 -9.15 9.85
N THR A 21 -9.97 -8.29 10.30
CA THR A 21 -11.39 -8.34 9.97
C THR A 21 -11.75 -7.18 9.07
N ALA A 22 -12.53 -7.44 8.02
CA ALA A 22 -12.98 -6.42 7.09
C ALA A 22 -13.75 -5.31 7.83
N TYR A 23 -13.46 -4.06 7.47
CA TYR A 23 -14.08 -2.86 8.02
C TYR A 23 -14.56 -1.94 6.88
N PRO A 24 -15.60 -1.13 7.10
CA PRO A 24 -16.04 -0.18 6.08
C PRO A 24 -14.95 0.85 5.80
N ASP A 25 -14.84 1.30 4.55
CA ASP A 25 -13.90 2.36 4.20
C ASP A 25 -14.21 3.63 5.03
N PRO A 26 -13.21 4.24 5.71
CA PRO A 26 -13.45 5.41 6.54
C PRO A 26 -14.00 6.62 5.78
N GLY A 27 -13.69 6.74 4.48
CA GLY A 27 -14.14 7.85 3.64
C GLY A 27 -15.59 7.70 3.17
N THR A 28 -16.09 6.46 3.02
CA THR A 28 -17.46 6.20 2.56
C THR A 28 -18.40 5.70 3.66
N GLY A 29 -17.88 5.18 4.76
CA GLY A 29 -18.65 4.53 5.82
C GLY A 29 -19.29 3.20 5.39
N GLY A 30 -18.92 2.66 4.22
CA GLY A 30 -19.53 1.49 3.62
C GLY A 30 -18.62 0.78 2.65
N ALA A 31 -19.04 0.68 1.38
CA ALA A 31 -18.22 0.12 0.31
C ALA A 31 -17.26 1.18 -0.29
N PRO A 32 -16.06 0.80 -0.77
CA PRO A 32 -15.48 -0.55 -0.70
C PRO A 32 -15.18 -0.96 0.74
N TRP A 33 -15.20 -2.27 1.02
CA TRP A 33 -14.74 -2.79 2.31
C TRP A 33 -13.23 -2.96 2.27
N THR A 34 -12.60 -2.68 3.40
CA THR A 34 -11.15 -2.65 3.54
C THR A 34 -10.71 -3.74 4.52
N ILE A 35 -9.55 -4.37 4.27
CA ILE A 35 -8.98 -5.41 5.14
C ILE A 35 -7.45 -5.37 5.10
N GLY A 36 -6.78 -5.95 6.10
CA GLY A 36 -5.33 -5.96 6.21
C GLY A 36 -4.77 -4.55 6.39
N TYR A 37 -3.82 -4.17 5.52
CA TYR A 37 -3.15 -2.87 5.51
C TYR A 37 -3.80 -1.91 4.49
N GLY A 38 -5.13 -1.76 4.49
CA GLY A 38 -5.80 -0.88 3.52
C GLY A 38 -6.20 -1.54 2.19
N TRP A 39 -6.27 -2.87 2.13
CA TRP A 39 -6.59 -3.61 0.90
C TRP A 39 -8.10 -3.61 0.60
N THR A 40 -8.49 -3.27 -0.62
CA THR A 40 -9.89 -3.18 -1.07
C THR A 40 -10.23 -4.09 -2.27
N LEU A 41 -9.24 -4.76 -2.86
CA LEU A 41 -9.42 -5.67 -3.99
C LEU A 41 -9.82 -7.09 -3.52
N PRO A 42 -10.26 -7.99 -4.41
CA PRO A 42 -10.58 -9.37 -4.01
C PRO A 42 -9.42 -10.09 -3.30
N VAL A 43 -9.74 -10.89 -2.29
CA VAL A 43 -8.82 -11.79 -1.59
C VAL A 43 -9.13 -13.21 -2.03
N ASP A 44 -8.15 -13.89 -2.63
CA ASP A 44 -8.28 -15.24 -3.19
C ASP A 44 -9.54 -15.41 -4.06
N GLY A 45 -9.80 -14.40 -4.92
CA GLY A 45 -10.92 -14.37 -5.87
C GLY A 45 -12.27 -13.94 -5.28
N LYS A 46 -12.34 -13.61 -3.99
CA LYS A 46 -13.58 -13.18 -3.32
C LYS A 46 -13.54 -11.69 -2.98
N PRO A 47 -14.60 -10.90 -3.25
CA PRO A 47 -14.63 -9.50 -2.85
C PRO A 47 -14.58 -9.37 -1.32
N VAL A 48 -13.86 -8.34 -0.85
CA VAL A 48 -13.87 -7.97 0.57
C VAL A 48 -15.27 -7.52 0.95
N LYS A 49 -15.78 -8.05 2.07
CA LYS A 49 -17.17 -7.84 2.50
C LYS A 49 -17.28 -7.95 4.02
N PRO A 50 -18.37 -7.43 4.64
CA PRO A 50 -18.54 -7.51 6.09
C PRO A 50 -18.41 -8.96 6.59
N GLY A 51 -17.70 -9.13 7.71
CA GLY A 51 -17.46 -10.43 8.33
C GLY A 51 -16.35 -11.28 7.69
N MET A 52 -15.74 -10.84 6.59
CA MET A 52 -14.52 -11.48 6.07
C MET A 52 -13.37 -11.29 7.07
N THR A 53 -12.64 -12.38 7.32
CA THR A 53 -11.43 -12.40 8.14
C THR A 53 -10.28 -13.03 7.37
N ILE A 54 -9.07 -12.59 7.66
CA ILE A 54 -7.82 -13.14 7.10
C ILE A 54 -6.80 -13.34 8.22
N ASP A 55 -5.81 -14.19 7.99
CA ASP A 55 -4.67 -14.30 8.90
C ASP A 55 -3.59 -13.24 8.60
N GLN A 56 -2.63 -13.11 9.51
CA GLN A 56 -1.53 -12.15 9.35
C GLN A 56 -0.68 -12.44 8.11
N ALA A 57 -0.48 -13.72 7.77
CA ALA A 57 0.28 -14.11 6.58
C ALA A 57 -0.41 -13.62 5.29
N THR A 58 -1.73 -13.70 5.23
CA THR A 58 -2.52 -13.17 4.11
C THR A 58 -2.45 -11.65 4.06
N ALA A 59 -2.61 -10.95 5.19
CA ALA A 59 -2.47 -9.50 5.24
C ALA A 59 -1.10 -9.03 4.71
N ASP A 60 -0.02 -9.71 5.13
CA ASP A 60 1.34 -9.45 4.70
C ASP A 60 1.56 -9.71 3.20
N ARG A 61 0.97 -10.79 2.68
CA ARG A 61 0.98 -11.12 1.25
C ARG A 61 0.28 -10.03 0.44
N LEU A 62 -0.92 -9.62 0.86
CA LEU A 62 -1.70 -8.59 0.18
C LEU A 62 -0.96 -7.25 0.14
N LEU A 63 -0.32 -6.85 1.24
CA LEU A 63 0.52 -5.65 1.27
C LEU A 63 1.61 -5.73 0.20
N LYS A 64 2.40 -6.81 0.19
CA LYS A 64 3.47 -7.00 -0.80
C LYS A 64 2.93 -6.98 -2.23
N THR A 65 1.78 -7.60 -2.48
CA THR A 65 1.13 -7.56 -3.80
C THR A 65 0.75 -6.13 -4.21
N GLY A 66 0.20 -5.34 -3.29
CA GLY A 66 -0.15 -3.95 -3.54
C GLY A 66 1.06 -3.07 -3.82
N LEU A 67 2.15 -3.26 -3.08
CA LEU A 67 3.38 -2.48 -3.23
C LEU A 67 3.96 -2.54 -4.64
N VAL A 68 3.81 -3.67 -5.36
CA VAL A 68 4.33 -3.80 -6.74
C VAL A 68 3.83 -2.69 -7.66
N SER A 69 2.56 -2.25 -7.52
CA SER A 69 2.06 -1.15 -8.35
C SER A 69 2.74 0.18 -8.00
N TYR A 70 2.87 0.48 -6.71
CA TYR A 70 3.48 1.72 -6.23
C TYR A 70 4.99 1.77 -6.52
N GLU A 71 5.70 0.65 -6.37
CA GLU A 71 7.11 0.52 -6.75
C GLU A 71 7.32 0.85 -8.23
N ASN A 72 6.50 0.27 -9.10
CA ASN A 72 6.55 0.54 -10.54
C ASN A 72 6.22 2.01 -10.86
N ASP A 73 5.25 2.60 -10.16
CA ASP A 73 4.90 4.01 -10.36
C ASP A 73 6.02 4.94 -9.90
N VAL A 74 6.65 4.69 -8.75
CA VAL A 74 7.80 5.47 -8.26
C VAL A 74 8.96 5.39 -9.26
N LEU A 75 9.28 4.20 -9.76
CA LEU A 75 10.32 4.02 -10.79
C LEU A 75 9.99 4.74 -12.11
N LYS A 76 8.71 4.87 -12.45
CA LYS A 76 8.27 5.61 -13.64
C LYS A 76 8.29 7.11 -13.42
N ILE A 77 7.97 7.59 -12.23
CA ILE A 77 7.82 9.01 -11.92
C ILE A 77 9.20 9.64 -11.66
N VAL A 78 10.03 9.00 -10.86
CA VAL A 78 11.33 9.54 -10.44
C VAL A 78 12.42 9.20 -11.45
N LYS A 79 13.08 10.24 -11.96
CA LYS A 79 14.09 10.10 -13.04
C LYS A 79 15.53 10.18 -12.57
N VAL A 80 15.75 10.45 -11.28
CA VAL A 80 17.08 10.52 -10.66
C VAL A 80 17.42 9.19 -9.97
N LYS A 81 18.70 8.98 -9.69
CA LYS A 81 19.13 7.83 -8.89
C LYS A 81 18.65 8.00 -7.45
N LEU A 82 18.05 6.94 -6.90
CA LEU A 82 17.60 6.88 -5.52
C LEU A 82 18.48 5.94 -4.71
N THR A 83 18.69 6.26 -3.44
CA THR A 83 19.11 5.28 -2.45
C THR A 83 17.93 4.38 -2.06
N GLN A 84 18.21 3.21 -1.48
CA GLN A 84 17.14 2.29 -1.05
C GLN A 84 16.14 2.96 -0.09
N GLY A 85 16.63 3.68 0.93
CA GLY A 85 15.76 4.36 1.88
C GLY A 85 14.92 5.49 1.28
N GLN A 86 15.44 6.20 0.27
CA GLN A 86 14.64 7.20 -0.46
C GLN A 86 13.54 6.53 -1.28
N PHE A 87 13.84 5.41 -1.92
CA PHE A 87 12.85 4.62 -2.64
C PHE A 87 11.76 4.10 -1.69
N ASP A 88 12.14 3.54 -0.55
CA ASP A 88 11.21 3.05 0.46
C ASP A 88 10.28 4.16 0.98
N ALA A 89 10.83 5.35 1.25
CA ALA A 89 10.06 6.50 1.70
C ALA A 89 9.07 6.99 0.63
N LEU A 90 9.48 7.01 -0.64
CA LEU A 90 8.63 7.42 -1.75
C LEU A 90 7.51 6.40 -2.03
N VAL A 91 7.80 5.11 -1.90
CA VAL A 91 6.78 4.05 -1.99
C VAL A 91 5.80 4.17 -0.83
N SER A 92 6.28 4.38 0.40
CA SER A 92 5.42 4.62 1.56
C SER A 92 4.52 5.84 1.37
N PHE A 93 5.06 6.93 0.82
CA PHE A 93 4.29 8.14 0.51
C PHE A 93 3.24 7.86 -0.58
N ALA A 94 3.63 7.22 -1.68
CA ALA A 94 2.71 6.85 -2.76
C ALA A 94 1.62 5.88 -2.30
N TYR A 95 1.91 4.98 -1.36
CA TYR A 95 0.92 4.11 -0.75
C TYR A 95 -0.14 4.90 -0.01
N ASN A 96 0.29 5.88 0.80
CA ASN A 96 -0.59 6.66 1.65
C ASN A 96 -1.48 7.65 0.88
N VAL A 97 -0.93 8.35 -0.13
CA VAL A 97 -1.65 9.42 -0.86
C VAL A 97 -1.93 9.12 -2.33
N GLY A 98 -1.47 7.97 -2.82
CA GLY A 98 -1.56 7.57 -4.23
C GLY A 98 -0.42 8.11 -5.10
N SER A 99 -0.04 7.32 -6.11
CA SER A 99 1.02 7.67 -7.10
C SER A 99 0.74 8.97 -7.86
N ARG A 100 -0.54 9.31 -8.09
CA ARG A 100 -0.92 10.56 -8.75
C ARG A 100 -0.51 11.77 -7.91
N ALA A 101 -0.77 11.73 -6.60
CA ALA A 101 -0.39 12.82 -5.71
C ALA A 101 1.13 13.00 -5.68
N LEU A 102 1.90 11.90 -5.63
CA LEU A 102 3.36 11.95 -5.77
C LEU A 102 3.79 12.63 -7.08
N SER A 103 3.20 12.23 -8.22
CA SER A 103 3.57 12.75 -9.56
C SER A 103 3.40 14.26 -9.75
N THR A 104 2.56 14.90 -8.92
CA THR A 104 2.27 16.34 -9.00
C THR A 104 2.76 17.12 -7.78
N SER A 105 3.40 16.45 -6.81
CA SER A 105 3.81 17.03 -5.53
C SER A 105 5.05 17.93 -5.66
N THR A 106 5.21 18.88 -4.73
CA THR A 106 6.47 19.61 -4.57
C THR A 106 7.61 18.68 -4.14
N LEU A 107 7.30 17.57 -3.45
CA LEU A 107 8.30 16.55 -3.08
C LEU A 107 9.04 15.99 -4.30
N LEU A 108 8.40 15.93 -5.46
CA LEU A 108 9.01 15.45 -6.70
C LEU A 108 9.82 16.51 -7.46
N LYS A 109 9.51 17.80 -7.27
CA LYS A 109 10.13 18.91 -8.01
C LYS A 109 11.50 19.27 -7.44
#